data_AF-A0A553FWP8-F1
#
_entry.id   AF-A0A553FWP8-F1
#
_cell.length_a   1.000
_cell.length_b   1.000
_cell.length_c   1.000
_cell.angle_alpha   90.00
_cell.angle_beta   90.00
_cell.angle_gamma   90.00
#
_symmetry.space_group_name_H-M   'P 1'
#
loop_
_entity.id
_entity.type
_entity.pdbx_description
1 polymer ?
#
loop_
_entity_poly.entity_id
_entity_poly.type
_entity_poly.pdbx_seq_one_letter_code
_entity_poly.pdbx_strand_id
1 'polypeptide(L)'
;MIKNKFGLLLLLLIGLSMAACDYLYDYTYQVTNDSDADITIELKSFQIDSIYIIPVNETRVLFITDHGVEGAKGPYFEDVTMDLDEFIVVKDGTLTSSRNYLDNSSWDYADGLYSTTINNEEFK
;
A
#
# COMPACT_ATOMS: atom_id res chain seq x y z
N MET A 1 -16.29 21.48 51.11
CA MET A 1 -15.67 20.20 50.70
C MET A 1 -15.66 20.01 49.17
N ILE A 2 -15.32 21.05 48.38
CA ILE A 2 -15.45 21.07 46.90
C ILE A 2 -14.10 21.24 46.17
N LYS A 3 -13.04 21.70 46.85
CA LYS A 3 -11.75 22.04 46.22
C LYS A 3 -10.94 20.83 45.73
N ASN A 4 -11.12 19.64 46.31
CA ASN A 4 -10.33 18.44 45.95
C ASN A 4 -10.87 17.71 44.69
N LYS A 5 -12.13 17.96 44.30
CA LYS A 5 -12.74 17.27 43.14
C LYS A 5 -12.31 17.89 41.80
N PHE A 6 -11.96 19.17 41.80
CA PHE A 6 -11.57 19.90 40.58
C PHE A 6 -10.16 19.53 40.10
N GLY A 7 -9.22 19.33 41.04
CA GLY A 7 -7.84 18.91 40.71
C GLY A 7 -7.76 17.49 40.14
N LEU A 8 -8.60 16.57 40.65
CA LEU A 8 -8.69 15.21 40.14
C LEU A 8 -9.26 15.17 38.72
N LEU A 9 -10.26 16.01 38.42
CA LEU A 9 -10.87 16.12 37.09
C LEU A 9 -9.87 16.65 36.06
N LEU A 10 -9.05 17.63 36.44
CA LEU A 10 -8.01 18.21 35.59
C LEU A 10 -6.89 17.21 35.28
N LEU A 11 -6.48 16.40 36.27
CA LEU A 11 -5.49 15.34 36.09
C LEU A 11 -6.02 14.20 35.21
N LEU A 12 -7.30 13.84 35.33
CA LEU A 12 -7.97 12.88 34.44
C LEU A 12 -8.01 13.38 32.99
N LEU A 13 -8.34 14.65 32.76
CA LEU A 13 -8.36 15.26 31.42
C LEU A 13 -6.97 15.28 30.76
N ILE A 14 -5.92 15.60 31.52
CA ILE A 14 -4.53 15.60 31.02
C ILE A 14 -4.04 14.16 30.76
N GLY A 15 -4.43 13.20 31.59
CA GLY A 15 -4.14 11.77 31.38
C GLY A 15 -4.83 11.19 30.14
N LEU A 16 -6.07 11.61 29.86
CA LEU A 16 -6.82 11.22 28.67
C LEU A 16 -6.22 11.77 27.37
N SER A 17 -5.64 12.98 27.39
CA SER A 17 -4.99 13.57 26.20
C SER A 17 -3.65 12.95 25.83
N MET A 18 -2.97 12.25 26.76
CA MET A 18 -1.70 11.55 26.49
C MET A 18 -1.88 10.08 26.10
N ALA A 19 -3.13 9.58 26.09
CA ALA A 19 -3.45 8.19 25.72
C ALA A 19 -3.82 8.01 24.24
N ALA A 20 -3.88 9.09 23.46
CA ALA A 20 -3.97 9.02 22.01
C ALA A 20 -2.57 8.68 21.46
N CYS A 21 -2.24 7.38 21.49
CA CYS A 21 -1.18 6.87 20.64
C CYS A 21 -1.74 6.85 19.22
N ASP A 22 -1.29 7.77 18.39
CA ASP A 22 -1.58 7.73 16.96
C ASP A 22 -0.85 6.52 16.37
N TYR A 23 -1.58 5.61 15.73
CA TYR A 23 -0.98 4.46 15.06
C TYR A 23 -0.76 4.82 13.59
N LEU A 24 0.51 4.87 13.18
CA LEU A 24 0.90 5.10 11.80
C LEU A 24 1.17 3.75 11.14
N TYR A 25 0.67 3.54 9.93
CA TYR A 25 0.90 2.31 9.17
C TYR A 25 1.30 2.63 7.74
N ASP A 26 2.24 1.83 7.24
CA ASP A 26 2.73 1.92 5.87
C ASP A 26 2.00 0.92 4.98
N TYR A 27 1.72 1.36 3.76
CA TYR A 27 1.14 0.56 2.69
C TYR A 27 2.24 0.25 1.67
N THR A 28 2.49 -1.02 1.43
CA THR A 28 3.58 -1.49 0.57
C THR A 28 3.02 -2.15 -0.69
N TYR A 29 3.52 -1.75 -1.85
CA TYR A 29 3.17 -2.36 -3.13
C TYR A 29 4.31 -3.24 -3.62
N GLN A 30 4.04 -4.54 -3.75
CA GLN A 30 5.02 -5.55 -4.12
C GLN A 30 4.54 -6.37 -5.31
N VAL A 31 5.47 -6.64 -6.23
CA VAL A 31 5.21 -7.46 -7.41
C VAL A 31 6.23 -8.58 -7.52
N THR A 32 5.76 -9.77 -7.83
CA THR A 32 6.60 -10.90 -8.26
C THR A 32 6.44 -11.13 -9.75
N ASN A 33 7.55 -11.25 -10.47
CA ASN A 33 7.56 -11.64 -11.88
C ASN A 33 7.73 -13.16 -12.01
N ASP A 34 6.66 -13.86 -12.35
CA ASP A 34 6.63 -15.30 -12.67
C ASP A 34 6.37 -15.54 -14.18
N SER A 35 6.69 -14.54 -15.01
CA SER A 35 6.66 -14.68 -16.46
C SER A 35 7.99 -15.28 -16.98
N ASP A 36 8.08 -15.55 -18.28
CA ASP A 36 9.27 -16.12 -18.92
C ASP A 36 10.31 -15.07 -19.37
N ALA A 37 10.05 -13.78 -19.11
CA ALA A 37 10.94 -12.68 -19.48
C ALA A 37 10.89 -11.55 -18.44
N ASP A 38 11.81 -10.60 -18.56
CA ASP A 38 11.77 -9.40 -17.74
C ASP A 38 10.48 -8.61 -18.05
N ILE A 39 9.91 -8.03 -16.99
CA ILE A 39 8.77 -7.12 -17.11
C ILE A 39 9.19 -5.69 -16.76
N THR A 40 8.58 -4.76 -17.47
CA THR A 40 8.63 -3.33 -17.22
C THR A 40 7.28 -2.92 -16.64
N ILE A 41 7.30 -2.20 -15.52
CA ILE A 41 6.11 -1.62 -14.89
C ILE A 41 6.22 -0.12 -14.99
N GLU A 42 5.30 0.49 -15.72
CA GLU A 42 5.08 1.94 -15.72
C GLU A 42 4.04 2.23 -14.63
N LEU A 43 4.43 3.00 -13.62
CA LEU A 43 3.63 3.26 -12.45
C LEU A 43 3.49 4.76 -12.24
N LYS A 44 2.25 5.19 -12.00
CA LYS A 44 1.94 6.55 -11.56
C LYS A 44 1.06 6.54 -10.33
N SER A 45 1.38 7.42 -9.41
CA SER A 45 0.65 7.77 -8.20
C SER A 45 0.80 9.28 -7.97
N PHE A 46 0.13 9.78 -6.94
CA PHE A 46 0.35 11.16 -6.48
C PHE A 46 1.81 11.45 -6.09
N GLN A 47 2.55 10.45 -5.60
CA GLN A 47 3.91 10.64 -5.08
C GLN A 47 5.01 10.23 -6.08
N ILE A 48 4.69 9.35 -7.03
CA ILE A 48 5.66 8.65 -7.86
C ILE A 48 5.16 8.58 -9.30
N ASP A 49 6.05 8.89 -10.23
CA ASP A 49 5.94 8.60 -11.66
C ASP A 49 7.24 7.89 -12.04
N SER A 50 7.20 6.57 -12.28
CA SER A 50 8.40 5.75 -12.37
C SER A 50 8.21 4.49 -13.21
N ILE A 51 9.36 4.02 -13.72
CA ILE A 51 9.45 2.78 -14.48
C ILE A 51 10.33 1.80 -13.70
N TYR A 52 9.82 0.60 -13.45
CA TYR A 52 10.54 -0.49 -12.80
C TYR A 52 10.79 -1.62 -13.78
N ILE A 53 12.01 -2.15 -13.80
CA ILE A 53 12.32 -3.41 -14.47
C ILE A 53 12.43 -4.49 -13.39
N ILE A 54 11.66 -5.57 -13.54
CA ILE A 54 11.67 -6.71 -12.63
C ILE A 54 12.14 -7.95 -13.40
N PRO A 55 13.32 -8.49 -13.09
CA PRO A 55 13.82 -9.69 -13.75
C PRO A 55 12.93 -10.92 -13.53
N VAL A 56 13.10 -11.92 -14.39
CA VAL A 56 12.44 -13.23 -14.26
C VAL A 56 12.66 -13.83 -12.86
N ASN A 57 11.60 -14.32 -12.22
CA ASN A 57 11.58 -14.93 -10.89
C ASN A 57 12.00 -14.01 -9.73
N GLU A 58 12.02 -12.69 -9.94
CA GLU A 58 12.32 -11.72 -8.89
C GLU A 58 11.05 -11.12 -8.30
N THR A 59 11.14 -10.77 -7.02
CA THR A 59 10.14 -10.00 -6.30
C THR A 59 10.69 -8.61 -6.00
N ARG A 60 9.90 -7.58 -6.27
CA ARG A 60 10.29 -6.19 -6.07
C ARG A 60 9.21 -5.41 -5.34
N VAL A 61 9.60 -4.69 -4.30
CA VAL A 61 8.81 -3.59 -3.75
C VAL A 61 8.93 -2.40 -4.69
N LEU A 62 7.80 -1.93 -5.18
CA LEU A 62 7.71 -0.79 -6.08
C LEU A 62 7.80 0.51 -5.28
N PHE A 63 6.94 0.64 -4.27
CA PHE A 63 6.92 1.79 -3.39
C PHE A 63 6.23 1.48 -2.07
N ILE A 64 6.41 2.40 -1.12
CA ILE A 64 5.79 2.41 0.20
C ILE A 64 5.15 3.79 0.36
N THR A 65 3.90 3.84 0.82
CA THR A 65 3.14 5.06 1.07
C THR A 65 2.54 5.04 2.48
N ASP A 66 2.44 6.21 3.10
CA ASP A 66 1.87 6.39 4.43
C ASP A 66 0.40 6.83 4.31
N HIS A 67 -0.50 6.17 5.04
CA HIS A 67 -1.94 6.51 5.09
C HIS A 67 -2.30 7.31 6.34
N GLY A 68 -1.30 7.76 7.10
CA GLY A 68 -1.46 8.60 8.27
C GLY A 68 -1.92 7.81 9.49
N VAL A 69 -2.74 8.46 10.33
CA VAL A 69 -3.17 7.90 11.61
C VAL A 69 -4.39 7.03 11.44
N GLU A 70 -4.26 5.75 11.73
CA GLU A 70 -5.36 4.80 11.77
C GLU A 70 -5.69 4.32 13.19
N GLY A 71 -6.79 3.57 13.29
CA GLY A 71 -7.19 2.93 14.53
C GLY A 71 -6.18 1.89 15.03
N ALA A 72 -6.19 1.65 16.35
CA ALA A 72 -5.46 0.55 16.99
C ALA A 72 -6.00 -0.80 16.49
N LYS A 73 -5.52 -1.28 15.33
CA LYS A 73 -5.83 -2.55 14.62
C LYS A 73 -5.55 -2.46 13.11
N GLY A 74 -5.20 -1.29 12.58
CA GLY A 74 -4.74 -1.15 11.19
C GLY A 74 -3.44 -1.93 10.92
N PRO A 75 -2.91 -1.87 9.69
CA PRO A 75 -3.49 -1.20 8.52
C PRO A 75 -4.79 -1.87 8.04
N TYR A 76 -5.68 -1.10 7.43
CA TYR A 76 -6.93 -1.62 6.85
C TYR A 76 -6.83 -1.79 5.33
N PHE A 77 -7.72 -2.59 4.77
CA PHE A 77 -7.84 -2.65 3.31
C PHE A 77 -8.39 -1.33 2.79
N GLU A 78 -7.66 -0.70 1.89
CA GLU A 78 -8.06 0.47 1.11
C GLU A 78 -8.09 0.16 -0.39
N ASP A 79 -8.89 0.93 -1.13
CA ASP A 79 -8.98 0.76 -2.58
C ASP A 79 -7.65 1.17 -3.24
N VAL A 80 -7.11 0.34 -4.13
CA VAL A 80 -5.81 0.61 -4.78
C VAL A 80 -5.80 1.89 -5.61
N THR A 81 -6.96 2.37 -6.06
CA THR A 81 -7.09 3.64 -6.80
C THR A 81 -6.91 4.87 -5.91
N MET A 82 -6.86 4.71 -4.59
CA MET A 82 -6.46 5.78 -3.66
C MET A 82 -4.98 6.14 -3.80
N ASP A 83 -4.14 5.16 -4.15
CA ASP A 83 -2.70 5.32 -4.27
C ASP A 83 -2.22 5.25 -5.73
N LEU A 84 -2.88 4.46 -6.59
CA LEU A 84 -2.46 4.22 -7.97
C LEU A 84 -3.32 5.01 -8.96
N ASP A 85 -2.68 5.87 -9.74
CA ASP A 85 -3.29 6.56 -10.88
C ASP A 85 -3.11 5.77 -12.19
N GLU A 86 -1.96 5.10 -12.35
CA GLU A 86 -1.63 4.30 -13.54
C GLU A 86 -0.74 3.12 -13.15
N PHE A 87 -0.99 1.97 -13.77
CA PHE A 87 -0.18 0.78 -13.58
C PHE A 87 -0.22 -0.08 -14.84
N ILE A 88 0.82 0.03 -15.66
CA ILE A 88 0.95 -0.68 -16.94
C ILE A 88 2.10 -1.66 -16.84
N VAL A 89 1.86 -2.89 -17.24
CA VAL A 89 2.87 -3.95 -17.25
C VAL A 89 3.17 -4.34 -18.68
N VAL A 90 4.45 -4.34 -19.05
CA VAL A 90 4.95 -4.71 -20.38
C VAL A 90 6.01 -5.79 -20.26
N LYS A 91 5.82 -6.92 -20.93
CA LYS A 91 6.80 -8.01 -21.03
C LYS A 91 7.65 -7.84 -22.30
N ASP A 92 8.97 -8.02 -22.15
CA ASP A 92 9.96 -7.95 -23.25
C ASP A 92 9.82 -6.66 -24.11
N GLY A 93 9.42 -5.56 -23.46
CA GLY A 93 9.22 -4.24 -24.08
C GLY A 93 8.13 -4.14 -25.14
N THR A 94 7.34 -5.18 -25.38
CA THR A 94 6.40 -5.23 -26.51
C THR A 94 5.01 -5.75 -26.17
N LEU A 95 4.87 -6.65 -25.20
CA LEU A 95 3.60 -7.27 -24.84
C LEU A 95 3.02 -6.61 -23.59
N THR A 96 1.92 -5.88 -23.73
CA THR A 96 1.23 -5.30 -22.58
C THR A 96 0.32 -6.33 -21.92
N SER A 97 0.32 -6.37 -20.58
CA SER A 97 -0.61 -7.19 -19.79
C SER A 97 -2.06 -6.79 -20.07
N SER A 98 -2.94 -7.78 -20.17
CA SER A 98 -4.39 -7.59 -20.29
C SER A 98 -5.09 -7.43 -18.93
N ARG A 99 -4.36 -7.58 -17.82
CA ARG A 99 -4.89 -7.43 -16.46
C ARG A 99 -4.96 -5.96 -16.06
N ASN A 100 -6.03 -5.57 -15.38
CA ASN A 100 -6.18 -4.23 -14.83
C ASN A 100 -5.69 -4.18 -13.38
N TYR A 101 -4.53 -3.56 -13.13
CA TYR A 101 -3.99 -3.43 -11.76
C TYR A 101 -4.57 -2.25 -10.96
N LEU A 102 -5.48 -1.48 -11.55
CA LEU A 102 -6.33 -0.53 -10.81
C LEU A 102 -7.61 -1.21 -10.27
N ASP A 103 -7.76 -2.52 -10.50
CA ASP A 103 -8.82 -3.33 -9.88
C ASP A 103 -8.27 -3.99 -8.60
N ASN A 104 -8.96 -3.84 -7.48
CA ASN A 104 -8.59 -4.46 -6.21
C ASN A 104 -8.43 -5.98 -6.29
N SER A 105 -9.17 -6.66 -7.16
CA SER A 105 -9.03 -8.10 -7.39
C SER A 105 -7.69 -8.51 -8.03
N SER A 106 -6.91 -7.54 -8.50
CA SER A 106 -5.55 -7.78 -8.97
C SER A 106 -4.52 -7.92 -7.86
N TRP A 107 -4.90 -7.68 -6.60
CA TRP A 107 -4.00 -7.61 -5.46
C TRP A 107 -4.47 -8.50 -4.32
N ASP A 108 -3.52 -9.23 -3.76
CA ASP A 108 -3.68 -9.88 -2.46
C ASP A 108 -3.25 -8.88 -1.37
N TYR A 109 -4.20 -8.52 -0.52
CA TYR A 109 -3.97 -7.62 0.61
C TYR A 109 -3.80 -8.38 1.93
N ALA A 110 -2.73 -8.09 2.66
CA ALA A 110 -2.54 -8.55 4.04
C ALA A 110 -1.70 -7.55 4.83
N ASP A 111 -2.24 -7.04 5.94
CA ASP A 111 -1.53 -6.19 6.91
C ASP A 111 -0.70 -5.07 6.24
N GLY A 112 -1.32 -4.33 5.30
CA GLY A 112 -0.71 -3.17 4.63
C GLY A 112 0.11 -3.54 3.39
N LEU A 113 0.28 -4.82 3.10
CA LEU A 113 0.95 -5.29 1.90
C LEU A 113 -0.08 -5.56 0.79
N TYR A 114 0.04 -4.81 -0.31
CA TYR A 114 -0.58 -5.12 -1.59
C TYR A 114 0.42 -5.90 -2.42
N SER A 115 0.13 -7.17 -2.67
CA SER A 115 1.00 -8.07 -3.42
C SER A 115 0.30 -8.65 -4.65
N THR A 116 1.05 -8.85 -5.73
CA THR A 116 0.54 -9.56 -6.90
C THR A 116 1.66 -10.34 -7.61
N THR A 117 1.27 -11.35 -8.38
CA THR A 117 2.18 -12.16 -9.21
C THR A 117 1.77 -12.01 -10.67
N ILE A 118 2.72 -11.58 -11.48
CA ILE A 118 2.57 -11.36 -12.92
C ILE A 118 3.06 -12.60 -13.63
N ASN A 119 2.21 -13.20 -14.45
CA ASN A 119 2.49 -14.47 -15.12
C ASN A 119 2.26 -14.37 -16.63
N ASN A 120 2.65 -15.42 -17.37
CA ASN A 120 2.58 -15.43 -18.83
C ASN A 120 1.16 -15.35 -19.41
N GLU A 121 0.12 -15.77 -18.66
CA GLU A 121 -1.26 -15.81 -19.17
C GLU A 121 -1.87 -14.41 -19.34
N GLU A 122 -1.26 -13.41 -18.69
CA GLU A 122 -1.68 -12.02 -18.76
C GLU A 122 -1.31 -11.36 -20.10
N PHE A 123 -0.34 -11.91 -20.83
CA PHE A 123 0.16 -11.42 -22.11
C PHE A 123 -0.38 -12.30 -23.25
N LYS A 124 -1.26 -11.76 -24.10
CA LYS A 124 -1.92 -12.49 -25.20
C LYS A 124 -1.62 -11.87 -26.55
#